data_AF-A0A509L5F1-F1
#
_entry.id   AF-A0A509L5F1-F1
#
_cell.length_a   1.000
_cell.length_b   1.000
_cell.length_c   1.000
_cell.angle_alpha   90.00
_cell.angle_beta   90.00
_cell.angle_gamma   90.00
#
_symmetry.space_group_name_H-M   'P 1'
#
loop_
_entity.id
_entity.type
_entity.pdbx_description
1 polymer ?
#
loop_
_entity_poly.entity_id
_entity_poly.type
_entity_poly.pdbx_seq_one_letter_code
_entity_poly.pdbx_strand_id
1 'polypeptide(L)'
;PKMIKLAQCVAYGAMLRTESRGAHAREDYPERNDRDWLKRTLTTWKDDSADLPELTYEDLDIMKMELPPASRGYGVDNTVHHPDTAKREQEIEEIKKTNPGADRFELQELLNPITIPEKFKGKNERIGRGFK
;
A
#
# COMPACT_ATOMS: atom_id res chain seq x y z
N PRO A 1 10.12 -30.92 3.22
CA PRO A 1 9.20 -30.11 4.07
C PRO A 1 9.09 -28.59 3.72
N LYS A 2 9.29 -28.18 2.46
CA LYS A 2 9.22 -26.74 2.08
C LYS A 2 7.80 -26.16 2.10
N MET A 3 6.80 -26.96 1.69
CA MET A 3 5.40 -26.52 1.65
C MET A 3 4.84 -26.20 3.04
N ILE A 4 5.23 -26.97 4.06
CA ILE A 4 4.76 -26.76 5.44
C ILE A 4 5.30 -25.43 5.99
N LYS A 5 6.59 -25.12 5.79
CA LYS A 5 7.17 -23.84 6.22
C LYS A 5 6.43 -22.65 5.57
N LEU A 6 6.10 -22.74 4.28
CA LEU A 6 5.29 -21.70 3.62
C LEU A 6 3.87 -21.60 4.19
N ALA A 7 3.21 -22.73 4.44
CA ALA A 7 1.89 -22.75 5.06
C ALA A 7 1.91 -22.12 6.46
N GLN A 8 2.98 -22.32 7.25
CA GLN A 8 3.17 -21.67 8.54
C GLN A 8 3.31 -20.14 8.42
N CYS A 9 4.07 -19.63 7.43
CA CYS A 9 4.12 -18.19 7.18
C CYS A 9 2.74 -17.59 6.91
N VAL A 10 1.92 -18.28 6.11
CA VAL A 10 0.55 -17.85 5.78
C VAL A 10 -0.34 -17.87 7.03
N ALA A 11 -0.41 -19.02 7.71
CA ALA A 11 -1.30 -19.20 8.86
C ALA A 11 -0.92 -18.30 10.05
N TYR A 12 0.37 -18.23 10.37
CA TYR A 12 0.88 -17.42 11.48
C TYR A 12 0.73 -15.92 11.21
N GLY A 13 1.01 -15.49 9.97
CA GLY A 13 0.79 -14.10 9.54
C GLY A 13 -0.70 -13.71 9.60
N ALA A 14 -1.60 -14.59 9.16
CA ALA A 14 -3.04 -14.38 9.22
C ALA A 14 -3.57 -14.33 10.67
N MET A 15 -3.04 -15.18 11.55
CA MET A 15 -3.40 -15.20 12.96
C MET A 15 -3.04 -13.88 13.65
N LEU A 16 -1.82 -13.38 13.42
CA LEU A 16 -1.32 -12.16 14.06
C LEU A 16 -1.90 -10.88 13.44
N ARG A 17 -2.32 -10.89 12.17
CA ARG A 17 -2.94 -9.73 11.52
C ARG A 17 -4.41 -9.58 11.92
N THR A 18 -4.65 -8.79 12.97
CA THR A 18 -5.98 -8.53 13.56
C THR A 18 -6.68 -7.35 12.89
N GLU A 19 -6.90 -7.45 11.59
CA GLU A 19 -7.75 -6.57 10.77
C GLU A 19 -8.35 -7.36 9.60
N SER A 20 -9.24 -6.73 8.84
CA SER A 20 -9.68 -7.23 7.53
C SER A 20 -9.22 -6.30 6.41
N ARG A 21 -8.39 -6.80 5.49
CA ARG A 21 -7.84 -6.02 4.37
C ARG A 21 -7.77 -6.85 3.08
N GLY A 22 -8.47 -6.37 2.05
CA GLY A 22 -8.49 -7.05 0.75
C GLY A 22 -9.10 -8.45 0.86
N ALA A 23 -8.30 -9.47 0.55
CA ALA A 23 -8.72 -10.88 0.63
C ALA A 23 -8.56 -11.51 2.02
N HIS A 24 -7.82 -10.87 2.94
CA HIS A 24 -7.72 -11.31 4.33
C HIS A 24 -8.92 -10.76 5.10
N ALA A 25 -9.85 -11.64 5.48
CA ALA A 25 -11.06 -11.28 6.22
C ALA A 25 -11.08 -12.03 7.56
N ARG A 26 -11.25 -11.29 8.64
CA ARG A 26 -11.30 -11.79 10.02
C ARG A 26 -12.67 -11.49 10.58
N GLU A 27 -13.44 -12.53 10.90
CA GLU A 27 -14.78 -12.37 11.49
C GLU A 27 -14.73 -11.67 12.84
N ASP A 28 -13.65 -11.88 13.60
CA ASP A 28 -13.36 -11.25 14.88
C ASP A 28 -12.72 -9.84 14.76
N TYR A 29 -12.28 -9.44 13.57
CA TYR A 29 -11.74 -8.11 13.26
C TYR A 29 -12.22 -7.65 11.86
N PRO A 30 -13.52 -7.34 11.69
CA PRO A 30 -14.12 -7.12 10.37
C PRO A 30 -13.72 -5.80 9.70
N GLU A 31 -13.10 -4.88 10.46
CA GLU A 31 -12.73 -3.54 10.01
C GLU A 31 -11.37 -3.52 9.29
N ARG A 32 -11.20 -2.61 8.34
CA ARG A 32 -9.89 -2.27 7.79
C ARG A 32 -9.22 -1.28 8.73
N ASN A 33 -8.10 -1.64 9.34
CA ASN A 33 -7.47 -0.79 10.34
C ASN A 33 -6.22 -0.11 9.77
N ASP A 34 -6.40 1.04 9.13
CA ASP A 34 -5.27 1.83 8.61
C ASP A 34 -4.45 2.46 9.73
N ARG A 35 -5.02 2.72 10.92
CA ARG A 35 -4.27 3.27 12.06
C ARG A 35 -3.15 2.35 12.51
N ASP A 36 -3.47 1.07 12.74
CA ASP A 36 -2.52 0.13 13.34
C ASP A 36 -1.94 -0.88 12.35
N TRP A 37 -2.60 -1.11 11.20
CA TRP A 37 -2.26 -2.20 10.29
C TRP A 37 -1.96 -1.77 8.85
N LEU A 38 -1.72 -0.49 8.61
CA LEU A 38 -1.17 0.00 7.34
C LEU A 38 0.32 -0.34 7.19
N LYS A 39 0.61 -1.64 7.19
CA LYS A 39 1.94 -2.25 7.19
C LYS A 39 1.93 -3.59 6.48
N ARG A 40 3.11 -4.01 6.02
CA ARG A 40 3.35 -5.31 5.36
C ARG A 40 3.89 -6.30 6.36
N THR A 41 3.32 -7.50 6.38
CA THR A 41 3.86 -8.63 7.13
C THR A 41 5.08 -9.19 6.41
N LEU A 42 6.21 -9.30 7.10
CA LEU A 42 7.45 -9.89 6.59
C LEU A 42 7.79 -11.12 7.43
N THR A 43 7.80 -12.30 6.81
CA THR A 43 8.20 -13.54 7.46
C THR A 43 9.58 -13.97 6.98
N THR A 44 10.48 -14.29 7.91
CA THR A 44 11.83 -14.78 7.60
C THR A 44 12.14 -16.04 8.42
N TRP A 45 13.04 -16.87 7.89
CA TRP A 45 13.53 -18.07 8.58
C TRP A 45 15.04 -17.94 8.72
N LYS A 46 15.50 -17.39 9.85
CA LYS A 46 16.94 -17.15 10.09
C LYS A 46 17.67 -18.37 10.61
N ASP A 47 16.96 -19.25 11.33
CA ASP A 47 17.50 -20.47 11.92
C ASP A 47 16.76 -21.69 11.36
N ASP A 48 17.48 -22.59 10.70
CA ASP A 48 16.90 -23.80 10.10
C ASP A 48 16.23 -24.73 11.11
N SER A 49 16.65 -24.67 12.38
CA SER A 49 16.12 -25.45 13.50
C SER A 49 14.87 -24.85 14.15
N ALA A 50 14.53 -23.59 13.83
CA ALA A 50 13.30 -22.97 14.33
C ALA A 50 12.06 -23.67 13.76
N ASP A 51 11.01 -23.82 14.58
CA ASP A 51 9.74 -24.44 14.20
C ASP A 51 8.73 -23.45 13.59
N LEU A 52 8.93 -22.15 13.78
CA LEU A 52 8.08 -21.06 13.28
C LEU A 52 8.92 -19.96 12.63
N PRO A 53 8.36 -19.22 11.64
CA PRO A 53 9.04 -18.08 11.06
C PRO A 53 9.11 -16.91 12.05
N GLU A 54 10.19 -16.15 11.99
CA GLU A 54 10.26 -14.82 12.60
C GLU A 54 9.38 -13.87 11.77
N LEU A 55 8.55 -13.08 12.45
CA LEU A 55 7.63 -12.15 11.81
C LEU A 55 7.96 -10.73 12.24
N THR A 56 8.20 -9.88 11.26
CA THR A 56 8.34 -8.43 11.42
C THR A 56 7.33 -7.70 10.55
N TYR A 57 7.23 -6.39 10.73
CA TYR A 57 6.38 -5.55 9.91
C TYR A 57 7.17 -4.39 9.32
N GLU A 58 6.77 -3.99 8.12
CA GLU A 58 7.25 -2.79 7.46
C GLU A 58 6.07 -1.83 7.27
N ASP A 59 6.13 -0.67 7.92
CA ASP A 59 5.08 0.34 7.84
C ASP A 59 5.04 0.98 6.44
N LEU A 60 3.84 1.31 5.98
CA LEU A 60 3.64 2.05 4.75
C LEU A 60 3.50 3.54 5.06
N ASP A 61 4.44 4.33 4.55
CA ASP A 61 4.48 5.78 4.75
C ASP A 61 3.40 6.47 3.92
N ILE A 62 2.33 6.93 4.58
CA ILE A 62 1.19 7.61 3.94
C ILE A 62 1.63 8.89 3.24
N MET A 63 2.61 9.60 3.80
CA MET A 63 3.03 10.89 3.26
C MET A 63 3.72 10.76 1.89
N LYS A 64 4.07 9.55 1.48
CA LYS A 64 4.62 9.24 0.14
C LYS A 64 3.58 8.66 -0.82
N MET A 65 2.33 8.50 -0.40
CA MET A 65 1.29 7.93 -1.26
C MET A 65 0.74 8.99 -2.20
N GLU A 66 0.70 8.69 -3.51
CA GLU A 66 -0.02 9.52 -4.50
C GLU A 66 -1.54 9.55 -4.22
N LEU A 67 -2.06 8.43 -3.72
CA LEU A 67 -3.45 8.25 -3.31
C LEU A 67 -3.47 7.68 -1.89
N PRO A 68 -3.74 8.50 -0.86
CA PRO A 68 -3.78 8.04 0.52
C PRO A 68 -4.99 7.10 0.76
N PRO A 69 -4.98 6.32 1.86
CA PRO A 69 -6.02 5.32 2.10
C PRO A 69 -7.43 5.93 2.22
N ALA A 70 -8.34 5.48 1.36
CA ALA A 70 -9.73 5.92 1.33
C ALA A 70 -10.68 4.73 1.08
N SER A 71 -11.95 5.02 0.81
CA SER A 71 -12.91 3.98 0.43
C SER A 71 -12.44 3.20 -0.79
N ARG A 72 -12.59 1.86 -0.77
CA ARG A 72 -12.20 1.00 -1.89
C ARG A 72 -13.23 0.97 -3.02
N GLY A 73 -14.38 1.65 -2.86
CA GLY A 73 -15.48 1.71 -3.82
C GLY A 73 -16.45 0.52 -3.81
N TYR A 74 -16.12 -0.59 -3.12
CA TYR A 74 -17.00 -1.76 -2.99
C TYR A 74 -17.07 -2.28 -1.55
N GLY A 75 -18.17 -2.96 -1.24
CA GLY A 75 -18.47 -3.44 0.11
C GLY A 75 -18.77 -2.30 1.09
N VAL A 76 -18.96 -2.65 2.35
CA VAL A 76 -19.17 -1.66 3.42
C VAL A 76 -17.84 -0.98 3.75
N ASP A 77 -17.87 0.33 3.92
CA ASP A 77 -16.71 1.10 4.35
C ASP A 77 -16.64 1.12 5.88
N ASN A 78 -15.92 0.13 6.43
CA ASN A 78 -15.63 0.01 7.86
C ASN A 78 -14.14 0.25 8.10
N THR A 79 -13.64 1.40 7.67
CA THR A 79 -12.23 1.77 7.78
C THR A 79 -11.96 2.54 9.07
N VAL A 80 -11.02 2.06 9.89
CA VAL A 80 -10.37 2.85 10.94
C VAL A 80 -9.22 3.62 10.33
N HIS A 81 -9.42 4.91 10.09
CA HIS A 81 -8.46 5.76 9.36
C HIS A 81 -7.18 6.06 10.16
N HIS A 82 -6.06 6.15 9.45
CA HIS A 82 -4.80 6.63 10.00
C HIS A 82 -4.83 8.17 10.15
N PRO A 83 -4.25 8.75 11.22
CA PRO A 83 -4.27 10.20 11.44
C PRO A 83 -3.60 11.01 10.31
N ASP A 84 -2.60 10.43 9.64
CA ASP A 84 -1.90 11.11 8.55
C ASP A 84 -2.63 11.09 7.20
N THR A 85 -3.69 10.28 7.05
CA THR A 85 -4.49 10.27 5.80
C THR A 85 -4.99 11.67 5.45
N ALA A 86 -5.63 12.35 6.42
CA ALA A 86 -6.15 13.70 6.20
C ALA A 86 -5.04 14.72 5.92
N LYS A 87 -3.86 14.56 6.54
CA LYS A 87 -2.71 15.44 6.30
C LYS A 87 -2.21 15.29 4.85
N ARG A 88 -2.10 14.05 4.39
CA ARG A 88 -1.68 13.77 3.03
C ARG A 88 -2.69 14.25 1.99
N GLU A 89 -3.98 14.07 2.24
CA GLU A 89 -5.03 14.61 1.36
C GLU A 89 -4.92 16.13 1.21
N GLN A 90 -4.70 16.85 2.31
CA GLN A 90 -4.50 18.31 2.28
C GLN A 90 -3.24 18.70 1.49
N GLU A 91 -2.14 17.98 1.68
CA GLU A 91 -0.90 18.22 0.92
C GLU A 91 -1.11 18.01 -0.59
N ILE A 92 -1.80 16.95 -0.98
CA ILE A 92 -2.11 16.64 -2.38
C ILE A 92 -2.95 17.74 -3.01
N GLU A 93 -3.97 18.23 -2.30
CA GLU A 93 -4.82 19.31 -2.81
C GLU A 93 -4.06 20.62 -2.94
N GLU A 94 -3.15 20.93 -2.01
CA GLU A 94 -2.28 22.11 -2.12
C GLU A 94 -1.29 21.99 -3.30
N ILE A 95 -0.71 20.80 -3.53
CA ILE A 95 0.15 20.54 -4.70
C ILE A 95 -0.62 20.79 -6.00
N LYS A 96 -1.85 20.27 -6.12
CA LYS A 96 -2.69 20.49 -7.30
C LYS A 96 -3.02 21.97 -7.50
N LYS A 97 -3.37 22.67 -6.42
CA LYS A 97 -3.75 24.09 -6.45
C LYS A 97 -2.58 25.00 -6.84
N THR A 98 -1.38 24.69 -6.37
CA THR A 98 -0.16 25.46 -6.68
C THR A 98 0.40 25.20 -8.08
N ASN A 99 -0.05 24.13 -8.75
CA ASN A 99 0.43 23.71 -10.07
C ASN A 99 -0.71 23.58 -11.11
N PRO A 100 -1.53 24.62 -11.37
CA PRO A 100 -2.72 24.53 -12.22
C PRO A 100 -2.43 24.25 -13.70
N GLY A 101 -1.19 24.47 -14.15
CA GLY A 101 -0.75 24.22 -15.52
C GLY A 101 -0.01 22.89 -15.72
N ALA A 102 0.23 22.13 -14.64
CA ALA A 102 0.98 20.89 -14.72
C ALA A 102 0.19 19.82 -15.50
N ASP A 103 0.86 19.13 -16.42
CA ASP A 103 0.28 17.96 -17.06
C ASP A 103 0.19 16.78 -16.07
N ARG A 104 -0.53 15.72 -16.46
CA ARG A 104 -0.72 14.54 -15.60
C ARG A 104 0.58 13.82 -15.20
N PHE A 105 1.66 13.97 -15.98
CA PHE A 105 2.95 13.36 -15.68
C PHE A 105 3.76 14.23 -14.72
N GLU A 106 3.76 15.55 -14.94
CA GLU A 106 4.37 16.52 -14.03
C GLU A 106 3.73 16.45 -12.66
N LEU A 107 2.40 16.36 -12.59
CA LEU A 107 1.68 16.20 -11.34
C LEU A 107 2.02 14.87 -10.65
N GLN A 108 2.13 13.77 -11.39
CA GLN A 108 2.51 12.47 -10.84
C GLN A 108 3.90 12.53 -10.18
N GLU A 109 4.87 13.16 -10.83
CA GLU A 109 6.23 13.33 -10.29
C GLU A 109 6.25 14.21 -9.03
N LEU A 110 5.42 15.25 -8.96
CA LEU A 110 5.28 16.10 -7.77
C LEU A 110 4.65 15.34 -6.59
N LEU A 111 3.70 14.45 -6.87
CA LEU A 111 2.98 13.71 -5.82
C LEU A 111 3.78 12.51 -5.32
N ASN A 112 4.38 11.73 -6.21
CA ASN A 112 5.06 10.49 -5.86
C ASN A 112 6.13 10.16 -6.91
N PRO A 113 7.34 10.75 -6.79
CA PRO A 113 8.41 10.53 -7.76
C PRO A 113 8.86 9.07 -7.73
N ILE A 114 8.90 8.43 -8.90
CA ILE A 114 9.27 7.01 -9.05
C ILE A 114 10.53 6.84 -9.90
N THR A 115 11.41 5.94 -9.45
CA THR A 115 12.60 5.60 -10.24
C THR A 115 12.28 4.48 -11.23
N ILE A 116 12.47 4.75 -12.51
CA ILE A 116 12.28 3.79 -13.60
C ILE A 116 13.63 3.58 -14.32
N PRO A 117 14.03 2.34 -14.65
CA PRO A 117 15.22 2.08 -15.46
C PRO A 117 15.19 2.83 -16.79
N GLU A 118 16.33 3.37 -17.22
CA GLU A 118 16.42 4.29 -18.36
C GLU A 118 15.73 3.77 -19.64
N LYS A 119 15.92 2.48 -19.96
CA LYS A 119 15.32 1.85 -21.15
C LYS A 119 13.78 1.81 -21.17
N PHE A 120 13.13 2.04 -20.02
CA PHE A 120 11.68 2.06 -19.87
C PHE A 120 11.15 3.47 -19.57
N LYS A 121 12.03 4.48 -19.54
CA LYS A 121 11.60 5.87 -19.46
C LYS A 121 11.00 6.32 -20.80
N GLY A 122 10.04 7.23 -20.72
CA GLY A 122 9.31 7.74 -21.87
C GLY A 122 7.81 7.66 -21.63
N LYS A 123 7.06 8.31 -22.51
CA LYS A 123 5.59 8.30 -22.46
C LYS A 123 5.09 7.16 -23.34
N ASN A 124 4.00 6.51 -22.93
CA ASN A 124 3.33 5.52 -23.76
C ASN A 124 2.52 6.25 -24.84
N GLU A 125 2.80 5.98 -26.11
CA GLU A 125 1.99 6.49 -27.21
C GLU A 125 0.57 5.94 -27.14
N ARG A 126 -0.42 6.79 -27.41
CA ARG A 126 -1.82 6.39 -27.52
C ARG A 126 -2.41 6.84 -28.85
N ILE A 127 -3.19 5.94 -29.47
CA ILE A 127 -3.94 6.23 -30.70
C ILE A 127 -4.80 7.48 -30.50
N GLY A 128 -4.68 8.45 -31.40
CA GLY A 128 -5.42 9.71 -31.38
C GLY A 128 -4.93 10.75 -30.35
N ARG A 129 -3.90 10.46 -29.55
CA ARG A 129 -3.32 11.40 -28.55
C ARG A 129 -1.80 11.56 -28.63
N GLY A 130 -1.11 10.63 -29.30
CA GLY A 130 0.36 10.60 -29.34
C GLY A 130 0.93 10.37 -27.94
N PHE A 131 2.00 11.10 -27.60
CA PHE A 131 2.70 11.01 -26.32
C PHE A 131 2.16 11.97 -25.24
N LYS A 132 0.97 12.55 -25.43
CA LYS A 132 0.36 13.45 -24.44
C LYS A 132 -0.29 12.71 -23.27
#